data_AF-A0A8K0JU68-F1
#
_entry.id   AF-A0A8K0JU68-F1
#
_cell.length_a   1.000
_cell.length_b   1.000
_cell.length_c   1.000
_cell.angle_alpha   90.00
_cell.angle_beta   90.00
_cell.angle_gamma   90.00
#
_symmetry.space_group_name_H-M   'P 1'
#
loop_
_entity.id
_entity.type
_entity.pdbx_description
1 polymer ?
#
loop_
_entity_poly.entity_id
_entity_poly.type
_entity_poly.pdbx_seq_one_letter_code
_entity_poly.pdbx_strand_id
1 'polypeptide(L)'
;MSSPPIEPVPLRARKQDAAARGGKTRARYRACLVCSYVQPSPDWMARGCPNCEAIVRVAGSQDQIKKCTSIQFDGVIAVLRPKESWVARWQRNVNHVPGLYAVRVIGRPPTSVIQRIQQSGVPYIPRDDVAGDHSKEDEDDEDEDADEDEAGGKGGDKDKDMDEFEDDGMIVDDDDDVEEDDRIGRRVGGRDDDRDRGIRSPEDDEDYDD
;
A
#
# COMPACT_ATOMS: atom_id res chain seq x y z
N MET A 1 -27.07 -29.23 -22.67
CA MET A 1 -27.31 -28.66 -21.33
C MET A 1 -27.15 -27.16 -21.45
N SER A 2 -28.27 -26.45 -21.65
CA SER A 2 -28.26 -25.00 -21.90
C SER A 2 -28.18 -24.28 -20.55
N SER A 3 -27.15 -23.48 -20.32
CA SER A 3 -27.05 -22.63 -19.12
C SER A 3 -28.22 -21.64 -19.08
N PRO A 4 -28.84 -21.43 -17.92
CA PRO A 4 -29.90 -20.44 -17.79
C PRO A 4 -29.34 -19.02 -17.96
N PRO A 5 -30.12 -18.10 -18.54
CA PRO A 5 -29.72 -16.70 -18.67
C PRO A 5 -29.59 -16.04 -17.30
N ILE A 6 -28.51 -15.26 -17.10
CA ILE A 6 -28.28 -14.49 -15.88
C ILE A 6 -29.26 -13.32 -15.88
N GLU A 7 -30.35 -13.43 -15.11
CA GLU A 7 -31.29 -12.34 -14.94
C GLU A 7 -30.66 -11.20 -14.11
N PRO A 8 -30.89 -9.93 -14.49
CA PRO A 8 -30.42 -8.81 -13.70
C PRO A 8 -31.18 -8.74 -12.38
N VAL A 9 -30.45 -8.90 -11.27
CA VAL A 9 -30.99 -8.79 -9.91
C VAL A 9 -31.66 -7.41 -9.74
N PRO A 10 -32.93 -7.35 -9.28
CA PRO A 10 -33.68 -6.10 -9.17
C PRO A 10 -33.02 -5.13 -8.18
N LEU A 11 -32.85 -3.87 -8.61
CA LEU A 11 -32.23 -2.76 -7.86
C LEU A 11 -32.82 -2.54 -6.45
N ARG A 12 -34.05 -3.01 -6.21
CA ARG A 12 -34.78 -2.86 -4.95
C ARG A 12 -34.24 -3.74 -3.82
N ALA A 13 -33.55 -4.83 -4.14
CA ALA A 13 -32.92 -5.71 -3.15
C ALA A 13 -31.71 -5.06 -2.46
N ARG A 14 -31.09 -4.03 -3.06
CA ARG A 14 -29.91 -3.33 -2.48
C ARG A 14 -30.25 -2.38 -1.33
N LYS A 15 -31.53 -2.09 -1.09
CA LYS A 15 -31.95 -1.08 -0.10
C LYS A 15 -31.93 -1.61 1.35
N GLN A 16 -31.85 -2.94 1.54
CA GLN A 16 -31.91 -3.56 2.87
C GLN A 16 -30.54 -3.82 3.50
N ASP A 17 -29.45 -3.83 2.73
CA ASP A 17 -28.09 -4.06 3.27
C ASP A 17 -27.37 -2.76 3.69
N ALA A 18 -27.93 -1.60 3.33
CA ALA A 18 -27.33 -0.30 3.64
C ALA A 18 -27.61 0.16 5.09
N ALA A 19 -28.77 -0.21 5.64
CA ALA A 19 -29.32 0.35 6.87
C ALA A 19 -28.87 -0.38 8.16
N ALA A 20 -28.35 -1.61 8.08
CA ALA A 20 -28.02 -2.41 9.27
C ALA A 20 -26.68 -2.08 9.93
N ARG A 21 -25.89 -1.17 9.37
CA ARG A 21 -24.54 -0.90 9.87
C ARG A 21 -24.54 0.36 10.73
N GLY A 22 -25.12 0.22 11.92
CA GLY A 22 -24.93 1.15 13.03
C GLY A 22 -23.47 1.22 13.45
N GLY A 23 -23.01 2.42 13.84
CA GLY A 23 -21.70 2.62 14.49
C GLY A 23 -20.48 2.07 13.75
N LYS A 24 -20.33 2.33 12.44
CA LYS A 24 -19.16 1.87 11.69
C LYS A 24 -17.94 2.71 12.05
N THR A 25 -16.94 2.09 12.67
CA THR A 25 -15.55 2.45 12.38
C THR A 25 -15.40 2.55 10.86
N ARG A 26 -14.77 3.62 10.34
CA ARG A 26 -14.57 3.77 8.89
C ARG A 26 -13.89 2.49 8.37
N ALA A 27 -14.64 1.68 7.63
CA ALA A 27 -14.12 0.41 7.13
C ALA A 27 -12.89 0.70 6.28
N ARG A 28 -11.74 0.17 6.68
CA ARG A 28 -10.49 0.40 5.97
C ARG A 28 -10.59 -0.29 4.61
N TYR A 29 -10.59 0.50 3.54
CA TYR A 29 -10.56 0.00 2.18
C TYR A 29 -9.16 -0.47 1.84
N ARG A 30 -9.08 -1.50 0.99
CA ARG A 30 -7.81 -1.95 0.38
C ARG A 30 -8.00 -2.10 -1.12
N ALA A 31 -6.93 -1.85 -1.87
CA ALA A 31 -6.88 -1.96 -3.32
C ALA A 31 -6.01 -3.16 -3.73
N CYS A 32 -6.42 -3.87 -4.78
CA CYS A 32 -5.64 -4.98 -5.34
C CYS A 32 -4.38 -4.48 -6.06
N LEU A 33 -3.23 -5.08 -5.77
CA LEU A 33 -1.95 -4.74 -6.41
C LEU A 33 -1.88 -5.16 -7.89
N VAL A 34 -2.81 -6.01 -8.36
CA VAL A 34 -2.83 -6.54 -9.73
C VAL A 34 -3.84 -5.80 -10.62
N CYS A 35 -5.08 -5.64 -10.14
CA CYS A 35 -6.19 -5.09 -10.94
C CYS A 35 -6.77 -3.76 -10.42
N SER A 36 -6.18 -3.17 -9.37
CA SER A 36 -6.64 -1.95 -8.69
C SER A 36 -8.06 -1.97 -8.10
N TYR A 37 -8.75 -3.11 -8.07
CA TYR A 37 -10.08 -3.22 -7.45
C TYR A 37 -10.06 -2.84 -5.97
N VAL A 38 -11.04 -2.04 -5.53
CA VAL A 38 -11.16 -1.47 -4.18
C VAL A 38 -12.40 -2.03 -3.49
N GLN A 39 -12.21 -2.59 -2.30
CA GLN A 39 -13.32 -2.99 -1.42
C GLN A 39 -12.91 -2.94 0.06
N PRO A 40 -13.88 -2.95 1.00
CA PRO A 40 -13.60 -3.00 2.43
C PRO A 40 -12.77 -4.23 2.83
N SER A 41 -11.89 -4.08 3.83
CA SER A 41 -11.07 -5.18 4.38
C SER A 41 -11.85 -6.48 4.70
N PRO A 42 -13.06 -6.44 5.30
CA PRO A 42 -13.82 -7.67 5.57
C PRO A 42 -14.26 -8.42 4.30
N ASP A 43 -14.53 -7.71 3.22
CA ASP A 43 -15.02 -8.31 1.97
C ASP A 43 -13.91 -9.10 1.26
N TRP A 44 -12.65 -8.69 1.44
CA TRP A 44 -11.49 -9.44 0.95
C TRP A 44 -11.39 -10.83 1.57
N MET A 45 -11.68 -10.95 2.88
CA MET A 45 -11.65 -12.24 3.56
C MET A 45 -12.81 -13.15 3.15
N ALA A 46 -14.00 -12.58 2.95
CA ALA A 46 -15.20 -13.33 2.61
C ALA A 46 -15.25 -13.79 1.14
N ARG A 47 -14.85 -12.93 0.19
CA ARG A 47 -15.05 -13.17 -1.26
C ARG A 47 -13.78 -13.10 -2.10
N GLY A 48 -12.73 -12.48 -1.57
CA GLY A 48 -11.49 -12.25 -2.31
C GLY A 48 -11.64 -11.28 -3.49
N CYS A 49 -10.75 -11.41 -4.48
CA CYS A 49 -10.70 -10.49 -5.63
C CYS A 49 -11.61 -10.97 -6.77
N PRO A 50 -12.66 -10.25 -7.17
CA PRO A 50 -13.54 -10.74 -8.25
C PRO A 50 -12.84 -10.88 -9.61
N ASN A 51 -11.71 -10.19 -9.81
CA ASN A 51 -10.96 -10.24 -11.07
C ASN A 51 -9.76 -11.20 -11.02
N CYS A 52 -9.15 -11.41 -9.84
CA CYS A 52 -7.85 -12.07 -9.72
C CYS A 52 -7.86 -13.33 -8.86
N GLU A 53 -9.01 -13.75 -8.32
CA GLU A 53 -9.08 -14.86 -7.36
C GLU A 53 -8.48 -16.16 -7.90
N ALA A 54 -8.67 -16.45 -9.18
CA ALA A 54 -8.14 -17.65 -9.82
C ALA A 54 -6.60 -17.78 -9.70
N ILE A 55 -5.89 -16.66 -9.69
CA ILE A 55 -4.42 -16.60 -9.73
C ILE A 55 -3.86 -16.27 -8.35
N VAL A 56 -4.38 -15.22 -7.71
CA VAL A 56 -3.83 -14.66 -6.46
C VAL A 56 -4.33 -15.43 -5.24
N ARG A 57 -5.58 -15.93 -5.26
CA ARG A 57 -6.21 -16.70 -4.17
C ARG A 57 -6.11 -16.01 -2.81
N VAL A 58 -6.77 -14.86 -2.67
CA VAL A 58 -6.72 -14.07 -1.43
C VAL A 58 -7.84 -14.42 -0.46
N ALA A 59 -8.92 -15.06 -0.90
CA ALA A 59 -10.04 -15.41 -0.04
C ALA A 59 -9.59 -16.37 1.08
N GLY A 60 -10.09 -16.17 2.30
CA GLY A 60 -9.82 -17.03 3.45
C GLY A 60 -8.41 -16.92 4.07
N SER A 61 -7.48 -16.11 3.51
CA SER A 61 -6.13 -15.95 4.06
C SER A 61 -5.80 -14.48 4.33
N GLN A 62 -5.68 -14.12 5.62
CA GLN A 62 -5.34 -12.75 6.02
C GLN A 62 -3.95 -12.33 5.54
N ASP A 63 -3.00 -13.26 5.50
CA ASP A 63 -1.63 -12.98 5.07
C ASP A 63 -1.56 -12.71 3.57
N GLN A 64 -2.33 -13.47 2.76
CA GLN A 64 -2.43 -13.21 1.32
C GLN A 64 -3.10 -11.86 1.04
N ILE A 65 -4.13 -11.49 1.82
CA ILE A 65 -4.75 -10.18 1.72
C ILE A 65 -3.71 -9.09 1.96
N LYS A 66 -2.96 -9.17 3.07
CA LYS A 66 -1.91 -8.19 3.42
C LYS A 66 -0.86 -8.05 2.32
N LYS A 67 -0.40 -9.16 1.74
CA LYS A 67 0.66 -9.20 0.71
C LYS A 67 0.20 -8.78 -0.68
N CYS A 68 -1.06 -9.06 -1.05
CA CYS A 68 -1.56 -8.85 -2.42
C CYS A 68 -2.47 -7.63 -2.57
N THR A 69 -2.78 -6.93 -1.48
CA THR A 69 -3.59 -5.71 -1.49
C THR A 69 -2.98 -4.65 -0.58
N SER A 70 -3.16 -3.37 -0.94
CA SER A 70 -2.58 -2.22 -0.23
C SER A 70 -3.66 -1.31 0.35
N ILE A 71 -3.38 -0.69 1.50
CA ILE A 71 -4.20 0.40 2.05
C ILE A 71 -3.79 1.76 1.50
N GLN A 72 -2.62 1.84 0.84
CA GLN A 72 -2.08 3.05 0.25
C GLN A 72 -2.43 3.05 -1.24
N PHE A 73 -3.46 3.81 -1.58
CA PHE A 73 -3.91 3.99 -2.95
C PHE A 73 -4.50 5.38 -3.11
N ASP A 74 -4.40 5.92 -4.32
CA ASP A 74 -4.84 7.28 -4.63
C ASP A 74 -5.92 7.26 -5.69
N GLY A 75 -6.91 8.14 -5.50
CA GLY A 75 -8.07 8.27 -6.38
C GLY A 75 -8.97 7.04 -6.39
N VAL A 76 -10.27 7.24 -6.62
CA VAL A 76 -11.22 6.14 -6.80
C VAL A 76 -12.08 6.42 -8.03
N ILE A 77 -12.19 5.42 -8.88
CA ILE A 77 -13.00 5.42 -10.11
C ILE A 77 -14.11 4.39 -9.93
N ALA A 78 -15.36 4.82 -10.11
CA ALA A 78 -16.49 3.91 -10.21
C ALA A 78 -16.67 3.49 -11.68
N VAL A 79 -16.33 2.23 -11.99
CA VAL A 79 -16.48 1.67 -13.33
C VAL A 79 -17.79 0.90 -13.42
N LEU A 80 -18.74 1.42 -14.21
CA LEU A 80 -20.05 0.80 -14.41
C LEU A 80 -20.11 -0.05 -15.69
N ARG A 81 -19.57 0.48 -16.79
CA ARG A 81 -19.52 -0.18 -18.11
C ARG A 81 -18.09 -0.19 -18.65
N PRO A 82 -17.26 -1.18 -18.25
CA PRO A 82 -15.84 -1.23 -18.58
C PRO A 82 -15.53 -1.22 -20.08
N LYS A 83 -16.36 -1.88 -20.90
CA LYS A 83 -16.14 -2.02 -22.35
C LYS A 83 -16.33 -0.73 -23.15
N GLU A 84 -17.16 0.18 -22.65
CA GLU A 84 -17.51 1.43 -23.34
C GLU A 84 -16.76 2.64 -22.78
N SER A 85 -16.18 2.51 -21.58
CA SER A 85 -15.52 3.61 -20.89
C SER A 85 -14.10 3.83 -21.39
N TRP A 86 -13.80 5.04 -21.87
CA TRP A 86 -12.43 5.45 -22.17
C TRP A 86 -11.53 5.40 -20.92
N VAL A 87 -12.04 5.81 -19.75
CA VAL A 87 -11.30 5.75 -18.48
C VAL A 87 -10.94 4.30 -18.13
N ALA A 88 -11.86 3.35 -18.32
CA ALA A 88 -11.56 1.93 -18.08
C ALA A 88 -10.52 1.38 -19.08
N ARG A 89 -10.54 1.83 -20.34
CA ARG A 89 -9.49 1.51 -21.31
C ARG A 89 -8.13 2.06 -20.90
N TRP A 90 -8.07 3.33 -20.53
CA TRP A 90 -6.85 3.98 -20.06
C TRP A 90 -6.26 3.25 -18.84
N GLN A 91 -7.12 2.87 -17.89
CA GLN A 91 -6.74 2.15 -16.67
C GLN A 91 -6.53 0.63 -16.86
N ARG A 92 -6.67 0.11 -18.08
CA ARG A 92 -6.55 -1.34 -18.40
C ARG A 92 -7.55 -2.21 -17.60
N ASN A 93 -8.74 -1.67 -17.35
CA ASN A 93 -9.84 -2.29 -16.62
C ASN A 93 -10.98 -2.79 -17.52
N VAL A 94 -10.79 -2.82 -18.84
CA VAL A 94 -11.82 -3.16 -19.85
C VAL A 94 -12.43 -4.55 -19.64
N ASN A 95 -11.64 -5.51 -19.19
CA ASN A 95 -12.05 -6.90 -19.00
C ASN A 95 -12.41 -7.22 -17.54
N HIS A 96 -12.47 -6.22 -16.67
CA HIS A 96 -12.79 -6.42 -15.26
C HIS A 96 -14.29 -6.24 -14.98
N VAL A 97 -14.73 -6.71 -13.81
CA VAL A 97 -16.13 -6.56 -13.37
C VAL A 97 -16.45 -5.09 -13.05
N PRO A 98 -17.72 -4.66 -13.11
CA PRO A 98 -18.12 -3.35 -12.60
C PRO A 98 -17.83 -3.20 -11.10
N GLY A 99 -17.30 -2.05 -10.67
CA GLY A 99 -16.93 -1.80 -9.28
C GLY A 99 -16.10 -0.54 -9.05
N LEU A 100 -15.51 -0.45 -7.86
CA LEU A 100 -14.58 0.63 -7.51
C LEU A 100 -13.15 0.21 -7.80
N TYR A 101 -12.39 1.11 -8.41
CA TYR A 101 -10.99 0.92 -8.79
C TYR A 101 -10.16 2.10 -8.32
N ALA A 102 -8.94 1.86 -7.87
CA ALA A 102 -8.00 2.93 -7.56
C ALA A 102 -7.38 3.48 -8.85
N VAL A 103 -7.02 4.77 -8.86
CA VAL A 103 -6.24 5.38 -9.95
C VAL A 103 -4.81 4.86 -9.88
N ARG A 104 -4.24 4.86 -8.66
CA ARG A 104 -2.88 4.40 -8.37
C ARG A 104 -2.88 3.51 -7.13
N VAL A 105 -2.08 2.44 -7.13
CA VAL A 105 -1.90 1.57 -5.95
C VAL A 105 -0.42 1.44 -5.64
N ILE A 106 -0.04 1.78 -4.41
CA ILE A 106 1.35 1.70 -3.95
C ILE A 106 1.63 0.28 -3.44
N GLY A 107 2.70 -0.32 -3.96
CA GLY A 107 3.23 -1.61 -3.52
C GLY A 107 3.47 -2.60 -4.67
N ARG A 108 4.05 -3.75 -4.30
CA ARG A 108 4.33 -4.86 -5.22
C ARG A 108 3.82 -6.17 -4.61
N PRO A 109 3.10 -7.00 -5.36
CA PRO A 109 2.77 -8.33 -4.90
C PRO A 109 4.04 -9.19 -4.84
N PRO A 110 4.06 -10.25 -4.03
CA PRO A 110 5.22 -11.12 -3.92
C PRO A 110 5.55 -11.79 -5.26
N THR A 111 6.83 -12.08 -5.49
CA THR A 111 7.34 -12.69 -6.74
C THR A 111 6.61 -13.98 -7.12
N SER A 112 6.20 -14.77 -6.13
CA SER A 112 5.41 -15.99 -6.35
C SER A 112 4.05 -15.74 -7.00
N VAL A 113 3.41 -14.60 -6.73
CA VAL A 113 2.15 -14.19 -7.37
C VAL A 113 2.43 -13.66 -8.79
N ILE A 114 3.50 -12.89 -8.96
CA ILE A 114 3.94 -12.38 -10.28
C ILE A 114 4.22 -13.55 -11.23
N GLN A 115 4.93 -14.58 -10.75
CA GLN A 115 5.25 -15.78 -11.53
C GLN A 115 3.98 -16.53 -11.96
N ARG A 116 2.98 -16.67 -11.08
CA ARG A 116 1.69 -17.28 -11.43
C ARG A 116 0.92 -16.48 -12.48
N ILE A 117 0.99 -15.15 -12.42
CA ILE A 117 0.39 -14.27 -13.42
C ILE A 117 1.08 -14.49 -14.77
N GLN A 118 2.41 -14.52 -14.81
CA GLN A 118 3.19 -14.78 -16.03
C GLN A 118 2.93 -16.19 -16.60
N GLN A 119 2.80 -17.21 -15.75
CA GLN A 119 2.44 -18.58 -16.15
C GLN A 119 1.05 -18.66 -16.79
N SER A 120 0.14 -17.75 -16.44
CA SER A 120 -1.17 -17.64 -17.09
C SER A 120 -1.11 -16.96 -18.49
N GLY A 121 0.08 -16.56 -18.94
CA GLY A 121 0.31 -15.93 -20.23
C GLY A 121 0.11 -14.41 -20.24
N VAL A 122 -0.06 -13.78 -19.07
CA VAL A 122 -0.26 -12.34 -18.94
C VAL A 122 0.94 -11.72 -18.23
N PRO A 123 1.59 -10.68 -18.77
CA PRO A 123 2.65 -9.99 -18.05
C PRO A 123 2.07 -9.20 -16.87
N TYR A 124 2.74 -9.26 -15.72
CA TYR A 124 2.38 -8.39 -14.60
C TYR A 124 2.79 -6.95 -14.93
N ILE A 125 1.85 -6.03 -14.76
CA ILE A 125 2.09 -4.60 -14.96
C ILE A 125 1.80 -3.88 -13.63
N PRO A 126 2.83 -3.24 -13.04
CA PRO A 126 2.71 -2.28 -11.96
C PRO A 126 1.51 -1.32 -12.03
N ARG A 127 0.96 -0.98 -10.87
CA ARG A 127 -0.16 -0.02 -10.69
C ARG A 127 0.24 1.27 -9.97
N ASP A 128 1.51 1.43 -9.66
CA ASP A 128 2.13 2.65 -9.20
C ASP A 128 2.66 3.40 -10.43
N ASP A 129 2.23 4.66 -10.61
CA ASP A 129 2.66 5.52 -11.73
C ASP A 129 4.12 5.98 -11.61
N VAL A 130 4.98 5.22 -10.92
CA VAL A 130 6.42 5.48 -10.88
C VAL A 130 6.99 5.11 -12.24
N ALA A 131 6.92 6.08 -13.15
CA ALA A 131 7.63 6.06 -14.40
C ALA A 131 9.13 6.01 -14.10
N GLY A 132 9.70 4.81 -14.12
CA GLY A 132 11.12 4.54 -14.24
C GLY A 132 12.04 5.25 -13.26
N ASP A 133 12.30 4.63 -12.11
CA ASP A 133 13.66 4.43 -11.62
C ASP A 133 13.66 3.36 -10.52
N HIS A 134 13.92 2.11 -10.91
CA HIS A 134 14.37 1.07 -9.98
C HIS A 134 15.80 0.67 -10.35
N SER A 135 16.58 1.59 -10.91
CA SER A 135 17.99 1.32 -11.13
C SER A 135 18.79 1.80 -9.92
N LYS A 136 19.50 0.86 -9.30
CA LYS A 136 20.56 1.03 -8.30
C LYS A 136 20.09 1.17 -6.85
N GLU A 137 19.96 0.04 -6.18
CA GLU A 137 20.22 -0.14 -4.74
C GLU A 137 20.16 -1.67 -4.49
N ASP A 138 21.01 -2.44 -5.19
CA ASP A 138 21.25 -3.88 -4.94
C ASP A 138 22.66 -4.31 -5.45
N GLU A 139 23.58 -3.36 -5.70
CA GLU A 139 25.01 -3.67 -5.92
C GLU A 139 25.74 -3.53 -4.58
N ASP A 140 25.42 -4.43 -3.64
CA ASP A 140 26.25 -4.71 -2.47
C ASP A 140 27.11 -5.96 -2.76
N ASP A 141 28.41 -5.82 -2.48
CA ASP A 141 29.33 -6.86 -2.01
C ASP A 141 29.76 -8.00 -2.96
N GLU A 142 30.63 -7.74 -3.94
CA GLU A 142 31.72 -8.67 -4.33
C GLU A 142 32.93 -7.90 -4.92
N ASP A 143 33.83 -7.40 -4.07
CA ASP A 143 35.26 -7.20 -4.40
C ASP A 143 36.04 -7.90 -3.27
N GLU A 144 36.15 -9.23 -3.32
CA GLU A 144 37.34 -9.97 -3.77
C GLU A 144 38.67 -9.46 -3.18
N ASP A 145 39.15 -10.24 -2.21
CA ASP A 145 40.52 -10.27 -1.71
C ASP A 145 41.56 -10.41 -2.85
N ALA A 146 42.61 -9.57 -2.83
CA ALA A 146 43.89 -9.84 -3.51
C ALA A 146 45.06 -9.08 -2.87
N ASP A 147 45.81 -9.81 -2.04
CA ASP A 147 47.25 -9.80 -1.71
C ASP A 147 48.15 -8.58 -2.04
N GLU A 148 48.87 -8.06 -1.03
CA GLU A 148 50.28 -7.65 -1.16
C GLU A 148 51.10 -8.00 0.12
N ASP A 149 52.05 -8.92 -0.04
CA ASP A 149 53.20 -9.24 0.84
C ASP A 149 54.10 -7.99 1.08
N GLU A 150 54.88 -7.76 2.15
CA GLU A 150 55.97 -8.60 2.69
C GLU A 150 56.60 -8.04 4.00
N ALA A 151 57.10 -8.98 4.81
CA ALA A 151 58.33 -9.00 5.63
C ALA A 151 58.62 -8.00 6.79
N GLY A 152 58.75 -8.58 7.99
CA GLY A 152 59.44 -7.96 9.12
C GLY A 152 59.51 -8.83 10.38
N GLY A 153 60.26 -9.94 10.37
CA GLY A 153 60.45 -10.79 11.55
C GLY A 153 61.49 -10.25 12.54
N LYS A 154 61.17 -10.33 13.85
CA LYS A 154 62.08 -10.82 14.92
C LYS A 154 61.40 -10.87 16.30
N GLY A 155 61.28 -12.09 16.82
CA GLY A 155 61.79 -12.48 18.15
C GLY A 155 61.00 -12.08 19.40
N GLY A 156 60.68 -13.09 20.22
CA GLY A 156 60.49 -12.89 21.66
C GLY A 156 59.49 -13.82 22.34
N ASP A 157 59.90 -15.08 22.56
CA ASP A 157 59.62 -15.81 23.79
C ASP A 157 59.54 -14.87 25.00
N LYS A 158 58.44 -14.88 25.77
CA LYS A 158 58.43 -14.97 27.25
C LYS A 158 57.03 -15.34 27.74
N ASP A 159 56.94 -16.52 28.32
CA ASP A 159 56.05 -16.81 29.43
C ASP A 159 56.06 -15.67 30.45
N LYS A 160 54.88 -15.24 30.89
CA LYS A 160 54.58 -14.94 32.30
C LYS A 160 53.09 -15.08 32.52
N ASP A 161 52.73 -16.15 33.19
CA ASP A 161 51.70 -16.12 34.22
C ASP A 161 51.86 -14.84 35.05
N MET A 162 50.80 -14.06 35.19
CA MET A 162 50.63 -13.23 36.36
C MET A 162 49.16 -13.19 36.72
N ASP A 163 48.93 -13.92 37.80
CA ASP A 163 47.74 -14.06 38.60
C ASP A 163 47.04 -12.73 38.92
N GLU A 164 45.73 -12.84 39.13
CA GLU A 164 45.01 -12.19 40.24
C GLU A 164 44.86 -10.65 40.17
N PHE A 165 43.66 -10.20 39.77
CA PHE A 165 43.06 -9.04 40.43
C PHE A 165 41.52 -9.11 40.40
N GLU A 166 41.00 -9.68 41.48
CA GLU A 166 39.83 -9.27 42.28
C GLU A 166 38.54 -8.80 41.57
N ASP A 167 37.54 -9.68 41.71
CA ASP A 167 36.18 -9.42 42.21
C ASP A 167 35.91 -7.97 42.65
N ASP A 168 34.98 -7.29 41.97
CA ASP A 168 34.03 -6.41 42.64
C ASP A 168 32.83 -6.19 41.70
N GLY A 169 31.71 -6.77 42.11
CA GLY A 169 30.42 -6.60 41.46
C GLY A 169 30.00 -5.13 41.47
N MET A 170 29.62 -4.62 40.31
CA MET A 170 28.78 -3.43 40.25
C MET A 170 27.36 -3.85 39.90
N ILE A 171 26.55 -3.93 40.94
CA ILE A 171 25.10 -3.74 40.91
C ILE A 171 24.84 -2.46 40.09
N VAL A 172 24.10 -2.59 38.99
CA VAL A 172 23.41 -1.45 38.39
C VAL A 172 21.95 -1.62 38.77
N ASP A 173 21.52 -0.71 39.62
CA ASP A 173 20.18 -0.59 40.15
C ASP A 173 19.13 -0.47 39.04
N ASP A 174 18.02 -1.18 39.26
CA ASP A 174 16.70 -0.85 38.76
C ASP A 174 16.41 0.65 38.97
N ASP A 175 16.30 1.41 37.88
CA ASP A 175 15.55 2.66 37.84
C ASP A 175 14.63 2.63 36.60
N ASP A 176 13.53 1.91 36.78
CA ASP A 176 12.24 2.14 36.13
C ASP A 176 11.77 3.57 36.48
N ASP A 177 11.88 4.52 35.56
CA ASP A 177 11.10 5.78 35.61
C ASP A 177 11.07 6.46 34.23
N VAL A 178 10.24 5.93 33.32
CA VAL A 178 9.71 6.73 32.19
C VAL A 178 8.32 7.21 32.60
N GLU A 179 8.32 8.30 33.37
CA GLU A 179 7.12 9.08 33.62
C GLU A 179 6.72 9.90 32.38
N GLU A 180 5.42 9.82 32.17
CA GLU A 180 4.49 10.57 31.33
C GLU A 180 4.68 12.09 31.40
N ASP A 181 4.70 12.79 30.25
CA ASP A 181 4.36 14.22 30.23
C ASP A 181 3.36 14.50 29.10
N ASP A 182 2.10 14.40 29.50
CA ASP A 182 0.90 14.76 28.78
C ASP A 182 0.58 16.24 29.10
N ARG A 183 0.45 17.08 28.07
CA ARG A 183 -0.29 18.38 27.98
C ARG A 183 0.52 19.53 27.36
N ILE A 184 0.25 19.77 26.07
CA ILE A 184 0.15 21.16 25.58
C ILE A 184 -1.25 21.36 25.01
N GLY A 185 -2.15 21.79 25.90
CA GLY A 185 -3.38 22.48 25.55
C GLY A 185 -3.38 23.87 26.17
N ARG A 186 -3.20 24.92 25.35
CA ARG A 186 -3.73 26.25 25.66
C ARG A 186 -4.45 26.85 24.48
N ARG A 187 -5.72 27.11 24.76
CA ARG A 187 -6.76 27.80 24.00
C ARG A 187 -6.66 29.31 24.29
N VAL A 188 -6.68 30.13 23.24
CA VAL A 188 -7.22 31.50 23.24
C VAL A 188 -7.92 31.65 21.87
N GLY A 189 -9.25 31.74 21.77
CA GLY A 189 -10.00 33.01 21.78
C GLY A 189 -9.54 33.87 20.59
N GLY A 190 -10.19 33.94 19.43
CA GLY A 190 -11.59 34.30 19.19
C GLY A 190 -11.61 35.69 18.51
N ARG A 191 -12.01 35.77 17.23
CA ARG A 191 -12.56 36.96 16.57
C ARG A 191 -13.21 36.59 15.25
N ASP A 192 -14.51 36.81 15.21
CA ASP A 192 -15.34 36.95 14.02
C ASP A 192 -14.80 38.10 13.15
N ASP A 193 -14.82 37.94 11.83
CA ASP A 193 -15.03 39.05 10.90
C ASP A 193 -15.42 38.49 9.52
N ASP A 194 -16.66 38.76 9.17
CA ASP A 194 -17.25 38.66 7.84
C ASP A 194 -16.32 39.19 6.73
N ARG A 195 -16.07 38.36 5.72
CA ARG A 195 -15.85 38.86 4.35
C ARG A 195 -16.18 37.81 3.30
N ASP A 196 -17.47 37.78 3.03
CA ASP A 196 -18.02 37.78 1.69
C ASP A 196 -17.03 38.29 0.62
N ARG A 197 -16.48 37.35 -0.17
CA ARG A 197 -15.95 37.62 -1.51
C ARG A 197 -16.33 36.47 -2.43
N GLY A 198 -17.55 36.56 -2.93
CA GLY A 198 -17.77 36.71 -4.37
C GLY A 198 -17.19 35.60 -5.25
N ILE A 199 -18.05 34.64 -5.55
CA ILE A 199 -18.09 33.96 -6.85
C ILE A 199 -18.05 35.04 -7.93
N ARG A 200 -16.94 35.13 -8.69
CA ARG A 200 -16.94 35.86 -9.97
C ARG A 200 -17.46 34.90 -11.04
N SER A 201 -18.59 35.26 -11.63
CA SER A 201 -19.11 34.64 -12.84
C SER A 201 -18.13 34.80 -14.01
N PRO A 202 -17.98 33.81 -14.89
CA PRO A 202 -17.20 33.92 -16.11
C PRO A 202 -18.09 34.43 -17.25
N GLU A 203 -18.30 35.74 -17.30
CA GLU A 203 -18.81 36.46 -18.48
C GLU A 203 -18.01 37.76 -18.54
N ASP A 204 -17.60 38.18 -19.76
CA ASP A 204 -16.77 39.34 -20.11
C ASP A 204 -15.28 39.05 -20.37
N ASP A 205 -15.01 38.29 -21.45
CA ASP A 205 -13.80 38.42 -22.27
C ASP A 205 -14.25 38.60 -23.74
N GLU A 206 -14.96 39.70 -24.01
CA GLU A 206 -15.12 40.26 -25.37
C GLU A 206 -14.47 41.65 -25.37
N ASP A 207 -13.21 41.71 -25.79
CA ASP A 207 -12.57 42.92 -26.35
C ASP A 207 -11.27 42.48 -27.04
N TYR A 208 -11.40 42.05 -28.31
CA TYR A 208 -10.28 41.97 -29.24
C TYR A 208 -10.52 43.06 -30.28
N ASP A 209 -9.93 44.22 -30.01
CA ASP A 209 -9.89 45.37 -30.92
C ASP A 209 -9.05 45.07 -32.18
N ASP A 210 -9.46 45.80 -33.22
CA ASP A 210 -9.10 45.87 -34.66
C ASP A 210 -7.60 45.73 -35.04
#